data_AF-A0A426SFM0-F1
#
_entry.id   AF-A0A426SFM0-F1
#
_cell.length_a   1.000
_cell.length_b   1.000
_cell.length_c   1.000
_cell.angle_alpha   90.00
_cell.angle_beta   90.00
_cell.angle_gamma   90.00
#
_symmetry.space_group_name_H-M   'P 1'
#
loop_
_entity.id
_entity.type
_entity.pdbx_description
1 polymer ?
#
loop_
_entity_poly.entity_id
_entity_poly.type
_entity_poly.pdbx_seq_one_letter_code
_entity_poly.pdbx_strand_id
1 'polypeptide(L)'
;LAAYAGIAPVTRRSGTSIRGEFPARSGNKRLKNALFYSAWVASNHDPISKAYYDRKRAQGKRHNAAVICLARRRCNVIFAMLRDGTYYQPPTNAPTPEPAALAA
;
A
#
# COMPACT_ATOMS: atom_id res chain seq x y z
N LEU A 1 9.47 7.12 -6.71
CA LEU A 1 8.05 7.28 -7.12
C LEU A 1 7.13 7.77 -5.99
N ALA A 2 7.04 7.07 -4.85
CA ALA A 2 6.11 7.43 -3.76
C ALA A 2 6.36 8.82 -3.13
N ALA A 3 7.62 9.27 -3.04
CA ALA A 3 7.96 10.61 -2.58
C ALA A 3 7.51 11.71 -3.56
N TYR A 4 7.73 11.49 -4.86
CA TYR A 4 7.28 12.37 -5.93
C TYR A 4 5.74 12.50 -5.98
N ALA A 5 5.03 11.39 -5.76
CA ALA A 5 3.57 11.37 -5.67
C ALA A 5 3.02 12.04 -4.38
N GLY A 6 3.86 12.42 -3.41
CA GLY A 6 3.39 12.95 -2.13
C GLY A 6 2.60 11.93 -1.29
N ILE A 7 2.91 10.64 -1.45
CA ILE A 7 2.28 9.53 -0.70
C ILE A 7 3.22 9.02 0.39
N ALA A 8 4.52 9.26 0.26
CA ALA A 8 5.48 8.91 1.29
C ALA A 8 5.25 9.72 2.57
N PRO A 9 5.37 9.11 3.76
CA PRO A 9 5.43 9.86 4.99
C PRO A 9 6.66 10.77 4.95
N VAL A 10 6.50 12.00 5.43
CA VAL A 10 7.58 12.97 5.54
C VAL A 10 7.82 13.21 7.03
N THR A 11 9.06 12.97 7.44
CA THR A 11 9.52 13.34 8.77
C THR A 11 9.73 14.85 8.81
N ARG A 12 8.88 15.59 9.52
CA ARG A 12 9.12 17.03 9.76
C ARG A 12 10.03 17.18 10.96
N ARG A 13 11.25 17.67 10.73
CA ARG A 13 12.21 18.05 11.77
C ARG A 13 12.17 19.57 11.94
N SER A 14 11.32 20.07 12.83
CA SER A 14 11.38 21.48 13.27
C SER A 14 12.09 21.53 14.63
N GLY A 15 13.42 21.64 14.61
CA GLY A 15 14.28 22.17 15.68
C GLY A 15 14.28 21.58 17.10
N THR A 16 13.15 21.16 17.67
CA THR A 16 13.01 20.91 19.11
C THR A 16 12.18 19.66 19.46
N SER A 17 11.63 18.93 18.48
CA SER A 17 10.83 17.73 18.76
C SER A 17 10.75 16.78 17.56
N ILE A 18 11.05 15.48 17.76
CA ILE A 18 10.71 14.41 16.82
C ILE A 18 9.27 13.98 17.10
N ARG A 19 8.29 14.71 16.56
CA ARG A 19 6.86 14.36 16.72
C ARG A 19 6.33 13.68 15.47
N GLY A 20 6.68 12.42 15.26
CA GLY A 20 5.96 11.50 14.37
C GLY A 20 6.13 11.67 12.85
N GLU A 21 5.62 10.69 12.10
CA GLU A 21 5.50 10.73 10.65
C GLU A 21 4.29 11.57 10.22
N PHE A 22 4.51 12.56 9.35
CA PHE A 22 3.44 13.39 8.82
C PHE A 22 3.08 13.03 7.38
N PRO A 23 1.81 13.22 6.96
CA PRO A 23 1.45 13.16 5.55
C PRO A 23 2.23 14.21 4.75
N ALA A 24 2.81 13.82 3.61
CA ALA A 24 3.38 14.77 2.68
C ALA A 24 2.31 15.74 2.18
N ARG A 25 2.54 17.05 2.37
CA ARG A 25 1.71 18.13 1.80
C ARG A 25 2.22 18.61 0.44
N SER A 26 3.41 18.18 0.04
CA SER A 26 4.04 18.48 -1.26
C SER A 26 4.04 17.24 -2.17
N GLY A 27 4.08 17.45 -3.48
CA GLY A 27 4.11 16.39 -4.50
C GLY A 27 3.08 16.57 -5.61
N ASN A 28 3.10 15.67 -6.60
CA ASN A 28 2.19 15.72 -7.75
C ASN A 28 0.76 15.30 -7.34
N LYS A 29 -0.15 16.27 -7.24
CA LYS A 29 -1.55 16.06 -6.84
C LYS A 29 -2.32 15.13 -7.78
N ARG A 30 -2.06 15.19 -9.09
CA ARG A 30 -2.76 14.33 -10.08
C ARG A 30 -2.39 12.87 -9.84
N LEU A 31 -1.09 12.60 -9.67
CA LEU A 31 -0.59 11.26 -9.38
C LEU A 31 -1.09 10.74 -8.02
N LYS A 32 -1.12 11.60 -7.00
CA LYS A 32 -1.68 11.25 -5.68
C LYS A 32 -3.14 10.83 -5.78
N ASN A 33 -3.96 11.62 -6.47
CA ASN A 33 -5.39 11.33 -6.60
C ASN A 33 -5.62 10.04 -7.39
N ALA A 34 -4.91 9.84 -8.49
CA ALA A 34 -4.99 8.61 -9.28
C ALA A 34 -4.66 7.37 -8.42
N LEU A 35 -3.57 7.43 -7.64
CA LEU A 35 -3.18 6.34 -6.76
C LEU A 35 -4.17 6.13 -5.62
N PHE A 36 -4.73 7.19 -5.05
CA PHE A 36 -5.76 7.10 -4.00
C PHE A 36 -7.03 6.41 -4.51
N TYR A 37 -7.58 6.84 -5.65
CA TYR A 37 -8.76 6.22 -6.24
C TYR A 37 -8.49 4.76 -6.63
N SER A 38 -7.33 4.47 -7.23
CA SER A 38 -6.95 3.08 -7.56
C SER A 38 -6.89 2.18 -6.33
N ALA A 39 -6.40 2.70 -5.20
CA ALA A 39 -6.31 1.96 -3.94
C ALA A 39 -7.68 1.77 -3.28
N TRP A 40 -8.55 2.78 -3.36
CA TRP A 40 -9.90 2.69 -2.83
C TRP A 40 -10.75 1.66 -3.58
N VAL A 41 -10.73 1.68 -4.92
CA VAL A 41 -11.40 0.65 -5.73
C VAL A 41 -10.82 -0.74 -5.41
N ALA A 42 -9.49 -0.86 -5.34
CA ALA A 42 -8.85 -2.13 -4.99
C ALA A 42 -9.24 -2.66 -3.60
N SER A 43 -9.47 -1.79 -2.61
CA SER A 43 -9.92 -2.23 -1.28
C SER A 43 -11.32 -2.84 -1.26
N ASN A 44 -12.14 -2.60 -2.29
CA ASN A 44 -13.47 -3.17 -2.41
C ASN A 44 -13.50 -4.44 -3.28
N HIS A 45 -12.66 -4.51 -4.32
CA HIS A 45 -12.72 -5.59 -5.32
C HIS A 45 -11.64 -6.68 -5.18
N ASP A 46 -10.49 -6.38 -4.58
CA ASP A 46 -9.40 -7.35 -4.42
C ASP A 46 -9.32 -7.83 -2.96
N PRO A 47 -9.52 -9.13 -2.67
CA PRO A 47 -9.45 -9.70 -1.33
C PRO A 47 -8.13 -9.40 -0.61
N ILE A 48 -7.00 -9.38 -1.33
CA ILE A 48 -5.67 -9.16 -0.74
C ILE A 48 -5.52 -7.69 -0.32
N SER A 49 -5.97 -6.77 -1.18
CA SER A 49 -6.01 -5.34 -0.89
C SER A 49 -6.98 -5.02 0.24
N LYS A 50 -8.16 -5.69 0.28
CA LYS A 50 -9.15 -5.58 1.34
C LYS A 50 -8.59 -6.03 2.69
N ALA A 51 -7.98 -7.23 2.76
CA ALA A 51 -7.36 -7.73 3.98
C ALA A 51 -6.27 -6.78 4.51
N TYR A 52 -5.47 -6.19 3.62
CA TYR A 52 -4.48 -5.19 4.02
C TYR A 52 -5.13 -3.92 4.58
N TYR A 53 -6.18 -3.42 3.92
CA TYR A 53 -6.93 -2.25 4.37
C TYR A 53 -7.58 -2.50 5.75
N ASP A 54 -8.24 -3.64 5.93
CA ASP A 54 -8.89 -4.01 7.19
C ASP A 54 -7.88 -4.15 8.33
N ARG A 55 -6.71 -4.78 8.05
CA ARG A 55 -5.60 -4.81 9.02
C ARG A 55 -5.13 -3.41 9.42
N LYS A 56 -5.09 -2.46 8.49
CA LYS A 56 -4.72 -1.06 8.80
C LYS A 56 -5.82 -0.33 9.58
N ARG A 57 -7.10 -0.62 9.33
CA ARG A 57 -8.22 -0.12 10.14
C ARG A 57 -8.19 -0.67 11.56
N ALA A 58 -7.90 -1.96 11.73
CA ALA A 58 -7.73 -2.61 13.02
C ALA A 58 -6.57 -2.03 13.84
N GLN A 59 -5.50 -1.56 13.18
CA GLN A 59 -4.40 -0.81 13.80
C GLN A 59 -4.78 0.63 14.24
N GLY A 60 -6.07 0.98 14.24
CA GLY A 60 -6.57 2.29 14.64
C GLY A 60 -6.38 3.40 13.61
N LYS A 61 -5.96 3.09 12.37
CA LYS A 61 -5.80 4.11 11.33
C LYS A 61 -7.17 4.59 10.82
N ARG A 62 -7.32 5.90 10.64
CA ARG A 62 -8.49 6.51 9.96
C ARG A 62 -8.60 5.98 8.52
N HIS A 63 -9.81 5.96 7.97
CA HIS A 63 -10.08 5.47 6.60
C HIS A 63 -9.09 6.03 5.56
N ASN A 64 -8.98 7.35 5.45
CA ASN A 64 -8.08 8.00 4.49
C ASN A 64 -6.62 7.59 4.69
N ALA A 65 -6.18 7.40 5.93
CA ALA A 65 -4.82 6.97 6.23
C ALA A 65 -4.59 5.51 5.80
N ALA A 66 -5.57 4.63 6.04
CA ALA A 66 -5.51 3.24 5.60
C ALA A 66 -5.47 3.12 4.06
N VAL A 67 -6.27 3.91 3.35
CA VAL A 67 -6.24 3.98 1.88
C VAL A 67 -4.90 4.51 1.37
N ILE A 68 -4.32 5.54 2.00
CA ILE A 68 -2.98 6.05 1.65
C ILE A 68 -1.90 4.98 1.88
N CYS A 69 -1.97 4.22 2.98
CA CYS A 69 -1.06 3.10 3.21
C CYS A 69 -1.17 2.02 2.13
N LEU A 70 -2.39 1.73 1.65
CA LEU A 70 -2.60 0.80 0.54
C LEU A 70 -2.09 1.38 -0.78
N ALA A 71 -2.33 2.67 -1.05
CA ALA A 71 -1.81 3.37 -2.22
C ALA A 71 -0.26 3.36 -2.26
N ARG A 72 0.39 3.53 -1.11
CA ARG A 72 1.85 3.39 -0.98
C ARG A 72 2.32 1.98 -1.35
N ARG A 73 1.63 0.94 -0.88
CA ARG A 73 1.94 -0.45 -1.23
C ARG A 73 1.82 -0.69 -2.74
N ARG A 74 0.73 -0.22 -3.36
CA ARG A 74 0.51 -0.33 -4.82
C ARG A 74 1.57 0.45 -5.62
N CYS A 75 1.92 1.64 -5.16
CA CYS A 75 3.00 2.45 -5.75
C CYS A 75 4.34 1.71 -5.77
N ASN A 76 4.66 0.92 -4.75
CA ASN A 76 5.89 0.13 -4.73
C ASN A 76 5.86 -1.01 -5.76
N VAL A 77 4.72 -1.67 -5.94
CA VAL A 77 4.54 -2.71 -6.98
C VAL A 77 4.72 -2.12 -8.38
N ILE A 78 4.05 -0.99 -8.67
CA ILE A 78 4.19 -0.30 -9.95
C ILE A 78 5.66 0.10 -10.19
N PHE A 79 6.35 0.59 -9.16
CA PHE A 79 7.75 0.94 -9.28
C PHE A 79 8.65 -0.29 -9.56
N ALA A 80 8.39 -1.42 -8.92
CA ALA A 80 9.12 -2.66 -9.19
C ALA A 80 8.89 -3.15 -10.64
N MET A 81 7.64 -3.14 -11.11
CA MET A 81 7.29 -3.49 -12.49
C MET A 81 8.01 -2.60 -13.51
N LEU A 82 8.02 -1.28 -13.28
CA LEU A 82 8.71 -0.32 -14.16
C LEU A 82 10.23 -0.49 -14.15
N ARG A 83 10.81 -0.83 -12.98
CA ARG A 83 12.25 -1.06 -12.83
C ARG A 83 12.69 -2.35 -13.53
N ASP A 84 11.92 -3.40 -13.37
CA ASP A 84 12.28 -4.75 -13.82
C ASP A 84 11.72 -5.06 -15.23
N GLY A 85 10.92 -4.17 -15.80
CA GLY A 85 10.27 -4.36 -17.11
C GLY A 85 9.24 -5.49 -17.13
N THR A 86 8.71 -5.87 -15.96
CA THR A 86 7.83 -7.02 -15.79
C THR A 86 6.36 -6.62 -15.69
N TYR A 87 5.48 -7.53 -16.14
CA TYR A 87 4.05 -7.36 -15.97
C TYR A 87 3.59 -7.69 -14.55
N TYR A 88 2.42 -7.19 -14.18
CA TYR A 88 1.84 -7.45 -12.86
C TYR A 88 1.52 -8.93 -12.72
N GLN A 89 2.09 -9.57 -11.71
CA GLN A 89 1.73 -10.91 -11.29
C GLN A 89 0.91 -10.82 -10.00
N PRO A 90 -0.33 -11.32 -9.99
CA PRO A 90 -1.11 -11.37 -8.75
C PRO A 90 -0.38 -12.25 -7.72
N PRO A 91 -0.40 -11.90 -6.42
CA PRO A 91 0.15 -12.77 -5.41
C PRO A 91 -0.60 -14.10 -5.48
N THR A 92 0.12 -15.17 -5.82
CA THR A 92 -0.44 -16.52 -5.76
C THR A 92 -0.70 -16.79 -4.29
N ASN A 93 -1.98 -16.80 -3.89
CA ASN A 93 -2.38 -17.49 -2.67
C ASN A 93 -2.09 -18.97 -2.95
N ALA A 94 -0.87 -19.43 -2.67
CA ALA A 94 -0.57 -20.85 -2.75
C ALA A 94 -1.60 -21.55 -1.86
N PRO A 95 -2.42 -22.47 -2.39
CA PRO A 95 -3.13 -23.38 -1.51
C PRO A 95 -2.06 -24.09 -0.67
N THR A 96 -2.27 -24.14 0.64
CA THR A 96 -1.53 -25.01 1.55
C THR A 96 -1.38 -26.37 0.85
N PRO A 97 -0.17 -26.94 0.72
CA PRO A 97 -0.06 -28.28 0.17
C PRO A 97 -0.98 -29.20 0.99
N GLU A 98 -1.93 -29.85 0.30
CA GLU A 98 -2.80 -30.86 0.90
C GLU A 98 -1.93 -31.89 1.64
N PRO A 99 -2.36 -32.39 2.81
CA PRO A 99 -1.62 -33.41 3.54
C PRO A 99 -1.73 -34.76 2.81
N ALA A 100 -1.02 -34.91 1.71
CA ALA A 100 -0.71 -36.19 1.11
C ALA A 100 0.41 -36.85 1.92
N ALA A 101 0.06 -37.55 3.00
CA ALA A 101 0.76 -38.73 3.55
C ALA A 101 0.37 -39.02 5.02
N LEU A 102 -0.86 -39.47 5.25
CA LEU A 102 -1.16 -40.31 6.42
C LEU A 102 -1.99 -41.52 5.99
N ALA A 103 -1.46 -42.20 4.96
CA ALA A 103 -1.82 -43.54 4.58
C ALA A 103 -0.53 -44.37 4.59
N ALA A 104 -0.17 -44.86 5.78
CA ALA A 104 0.75 -45.97 6.02
C ALA A 104 0.41 -46.55 7.40
#